data_AF-A0A6C1RRN7-F1
#
_entry.id   AF-A0A6C1RRN7-F1
#
_cell.length_a   1.000
_cell.length_b   1.000
_cell.length_c   1.000
_cell.angle_alpha   90.00
_cell.angle_beta   90.00
_cell.angle_gamma   90.00
#
_symmetry.space_group_name_H-M   'P 1'
#
loop_
_entity.id
_entity.type
_entity.pdbx_description
1 polymer ?
#
loop_
_entity_poly.entity_id
_entity_poly.type
_entity_poly.pdbx_seq_one_letter_code
_entity_poly.pdbx_strand_id
1 'polypeptide(L)'
;MLYSRHIRQQKSTADASQRHKRAIIGAGCVISYKRLEDDVERTFSQLSPRIQRHLESVTESSGLPPGEDSLARITTNWLDKRRLVEDQAAALDMQEVEHVAADDPRALLLLTYSGSLIAIGIRRSSGRWFEYASIALRDDVPDLVQGDSVTLSADVRVDQPAQFGDCAVTRSSDVLSIRTFADDVDPQEQERRLREATIFLTNGFVKLNQTLTMPDGNIEHFTLRSMVQYIARKNSVTQTQARQLIDDYLQMVEAGALLGERAPLGRIGRLYYGIRPPQKARVGRNPATGDEITIPAKAATAVPRIKFSSYLKQRTAAVPVDDQQQL
;
A
#
# COMPACT_ATOMS: atom_id res chain seq x y z
N MET A 1 -5.00 45.61 -42.92
CA MET A 1 -6.37 45.06 -42.76
C MET A 1 -6.37 43.52 -42.83
N LEU A 2 -5.45 42.83 -42.12
CA LEU A 2 -5.33 41.36 -42.14
C LEU A 2 -5.07 40.72 -40.77
N TYR A 3 -4.95 41.50 -39.68
CA TYR A 3 -4.68 40.95 -38.34
C TYR A 3 -5.92 40.80 -37.44
N SER A 4 -7.08 41.31 -37.85
CA SER A 4 -8.32 41.26 -37.05
C SER A 4 -9.28 40.12 -37.45
N ARG A 5 -8.97 39.33 -38.49
CA ARG A 5 -9.83 38.20 -38.92
C ARG A 5 -9.48 36.87 -38.24
N HIS A 6 -8.26 36.68 -37.75
CA HIS A 6 -7.89 35.41 -37.07
C HIS A 6 -8.35 35.30 -35.61
N ILE A 7 -8.54 36.42 -34.89
CA ILE A 7 -8.99 36.38 -33.50
C ILE A 7 -10.51 36.10 -33.40
N ARG A 8 -11.29 36.37 -34.46
CA ARG A 8 -12.74 36.08 -34.49
C ARG A 8 -13.05 34.61 -34.78
N GLN A 9 -12.18 33.88 -35.48
CA GLN A 9 -12.38 32.45 -35.75
C GLN A 9 -12.05 31.55 -34.55
N GLN A 10 -11.11 31.94 -33.68
CA GLN A 10 -10.79 31.14 -32.48
C GLN A 10 -11.75 31.35 -31.31
N LYS A 11 -12.45 32.48 -31.22
CA LYS A 11 -13.49 32.68 -30.19
C LYS A 11 -14.81 31.96 -30.49
N SER A 12 -15.09 31.65 -31.76
CA SER A 12 -16.32 30.95 -32.17
C SER A 12 -16.29 29.44 -31.89
N THR A 13 -15.10 28.82 -31.86
CA THR A 13 -14.96 27.38 -31.58
C THR A 13 -14.90 27.06 -30.09
N ALA A 14 -14.43 28.01 -29.26
CA ALA A 14 -14.40 27.87 -27.80
C ALA A 14 -15.81 27.95 -27.17
N ASP A 15 -16.70 28.78 -27.72
CA ASP A 15 -18.06 28.99 -27.18
C ASP A 15 -19.03 27.85 -27.59
N ALA A 16 -18.78 27.19 -28.73
CA ALA A 16 -19.52 25.99 -29.13
C ALA A 16 -19.14 24.74 -28.31
N SER A 17 -17.87 24.64 -27.88
CA SER A 17 -17.39 23.53 -27.03
C SER A 17 -17.88 23.64 -25.58
N GLN A 18 -18.08 24.86 -25.07
CA GLN A 18 -18.66 25.08 -23.74
C GLN A 18 -20.18 24.87 -23.67
N ARG A 19 -20.90 25.04 -24.79
CA ARG A 19 -22.34 24.74 -24.84
C ARG A 19 -22.65 23.25 -24.93
N HIS A 20 -21.75 22.41 -25.46
CA HIS A 20 -21.91 20.95 -25.41
C HIS A 20 -21.50 20.34 -24.05
N LYS A 21 -20.63 21.01 -23.28
CA LYS A 21 -20.27 20.59 -21.91
C LYS A 21 -21.27 20.99 -20.83
N ARG A 22 -22.25 21.85 -21.15
CA ARG A 22 -23.30 22.30 -20.22
C ARG A 22 -24.65 21.60 -20.37
N ALA A 23 -24.79 20.65 -21.30
CA ALA A 23 -26.00 19.84 -21.47
C ALA A 23 -25.95 18.47 -20.76
N ILE A 24 -24.87 18.16 -20.04
CA ILE A 24 -24.74 16.94 -19.21
C ILE A 24 -24.46 17.35 -17.76
N ILE A 25 -25.18 18.36 -17.27
CA ILE A 25 -25.20 18.72 -15.84
C ILE A 25 -26.68 18.96 -15.52
N GLY A 26 -27.43 17.87 -15.47
CA GLY A 26 -28.88 17.90 -15.39
C GLY A 26 -29.50 16.52 -15.28
N ALA A 27 -28.84 15.60 -14.60
CA ALA A 27 -29.45 14.39 -14.09
C ALA A 27 -28.61 13.96 -12.89
N GLY A 28 -29.19 14.03 -11.69
CA GLY A 28 -28.60 13.42 -10.51
C GLY A 28 -28.45 11.93 -10.80
N CYS A 29 -27.25 11.51 -11.18
CA CYS A 29 -26.91 10.11 -11.27
C CYS A 29 -26.61 9.68 -9.83
N VAL A 30 -27.66 9.23 -9.14
CA VAL A 30 -27.50 8.15 -8.18
C VAL A 30 -26.72 7.07 -8.93
N ILE A 31 -25.43 6.93 -8.66
CA ILE A 31 -24.67 5.78 -9.17
C ILE A 31 -25.31 4.59 -8.46
N SER A 32 -26.25 3.98 -9.15
CA SER A 32 -26.91 2.76 -8.72
C SER A 32 -25.82 1.71 -8.53
N TYR A 33 -25.81 1.05 -7.36
CA TYR A 33 -24.94 -0.08 -7.04
C TYR A 33 -24.88 -1.12 -8.18
N LYS A 34 -25.95 -1.27 -8.97
CA LYS A 34 -25.98 -2.11 -10.18
C LYS A 34 -24.89 -1.83 -11.20
N ARG A 35 -24.44 -0.57 -11.37
CA ARG A 35 -23.41 -0.23 -12.37
C ARG A 35 -22.01 -0.71 -11.95
N LEU A 36 -21.74 -0.81 -10.64
CA LEU A 36 -20.49 -1.39 -10.13
C LEU A 36 -20.54 -2.93 -10.16
N GLU A 37 -21.71 -3.52 -9.87
CA GLU A 37 -21.95 -4.97 -10.01
C GLU A 37 -21.75 -5.44 -11.46
N ASP A 38 -22.31 -4.73 -12.45
CA ASP A 38 -22.18 -5.05 -13.88
C ASP A 38 -20.73 -5.00 -14.39
N ASP A 39 -19.91 -4.08 -13.89
CA ASP A 39 -18.50 -3.94 -14.30
C ASP A 39 -17.61 -5.01 -13.63
N VAL A 40 -17.90 -5.39 -12.38
CA VAL A 40 -17.17 -6.45 -11.69
C VAL A 40 -17.55 -7.83 -12.22
N GLU A 41 -18.82 -8.08 -12.54
CA GLU A 41 -19.27 -9.35 -13.13
C GLU A 41 -18.67 -9.57 -14.53
N ARG A 42 -18.56 -8.49 -15.33
CA ARG A 42 -17.79 -8.50 -16.59
C ARG A 42 -16.31 -8.76 -16.37
N THR A 43 -15.72 -8.19 -15.32
CA THR A 43 -14.30 -8.39 -15.01
C THR A 43 -14.02 -9.81 -14.52
N PHE A 44 -14.88 -10.37 -13.65
CA PHE A 44 -14.81 -11.75 -13.19
C PHE A 44 -14.87 -12.74 -14.36
N SER A 45 -15.82 -12.53 -15.28
CA SER A 45 -16.00 -13.35 -16.47
C SER A 45 -14.78 -13.32 -17.42
N GLN A 46 -13.95 -12.29 -17.35
CA GLN A 46 -12.71 -12.15 -18.13
C GLN A 46 -11.49 -12.79 -17.44
N LEU A 47 -11.59 -13.16 -16.16
CA LEU A 47 -10.54 -13.88 -15.47
C LEU A 47 -10.40 -15.30 -16.02
N SER A 48 -9.22 -15.92 -15.82
CA SER A 48 -9.05 -17.30 -16.24
C SER A 48 -10.02 -18.23 -15.49
N PRO A 49 -10.49 -19.34 -16.10
CA PRO A 49 -11.39 -20.29 -15.44
C PRO A 49 -10.84 -20.88 -14.14
N ARG A 50 -9.52 -20.77 -13.95
CA ARG A 50 -8.82 -21.18 -12.74
C ARG A 50 -9.01 -20.15 -11.61
N ILE A 51 -8.86 -18.87 -11.90
CA ILE A 51 -9.08 -17.78 -10.93
C ILE A 51 -10.55 -17.75 -10.52
N GLN A 52 -11.47 -17.90 -11.49
CA GLN A 52 -12.91 -17.93 -11.22
C GLN A 52 -13.27 -19.01 -10.19
N ARG A 53 -12.86 -20.26 -10.42
CA ARG A 53 -13.08 -21.37 -9.47
C ARG A 53 -12.47 -21.13 -8.09
N HIS A 54 -11.30 -20.48 -8.02
CA HIS A 54 -10.68 -20.14 -6.74
C HIS A 54 -11.50 -19.10 -5.99
N LEU A 55 -11.91 -18.02 -6.65
CA LEU A 55 -12.71 -16.96 -6.05
C LEU A 55 -14.09 -17.46 -5.63
N GLU A 56 -14.72 -18.34 -6.40
CA GLU A 56 -15.96 -19.04 -6.02
C GLU A 56 -15.77 -19.84 -4.73
N SER A 57 -14.73 -20.67 -4.66
CA SER A 57 -14.42 -21.47 -3.46
C SER A 57 -14.11 -20.62 -2.23
N VAL A 58 -13.41 -19.50 -2.41
CA VAL A 58 -13.16 -18.53 -1.31
C VAL A 58 -14.47 -17.86 -0.89
N THR A 59 -15.35 -17.52 -1.83
CA THR A 59 -16.66 -16.90 -1.54
C THR A 59 -17.52 -17.84 -0.69
N GLU A 60 -17.56 -19.12 -1.02
CA GLU A 60 -18.28 -20.14 -0.25
C GLU A 60 -17.74 -20.33 1.18
N SER A 61 -16.42 -20.18 1.37
CA SER A 61 -15.75 -20.36 2.66
C SER A 61 -15.54 -19.06 3.45
N SER A 62 -15.92 -17.91 2.88
CA SER A 62 -15.61 -16.58 3.40
C SER A 62 -16.36 -16.19 4.68
N GLY A 63 -17.50 -16.82 4.95
CA GLY A 63 -18.44 -16.41 6.00
C GLY A 63 -19.18 -15.11 5.69
N LEU A 64 -19.01 -14.52 4.50
CA LEU A 64 -19.83 -13.41 4.01
C LEU A 64 -21.23 -13.92 3.63
N PRO A 65 -22.27 -13.06 3.68
CA PRO A 65 -23.61 -13.46 3.24
C PRO A 65 -23.58 -13.99 1.80
N PRO A 66 -24.15 -15.17 1.51
CA PRO A 66 -24.15 -15.70 0.15
C PRO A 66 -24.95 -14.79 -0.79
N GLY A 67 -24.37 -14.44 -1.94
CA GLY A 67 -24.99 -13.58 -2.97
C GLY A 67 -23.97 -12.98 -3.94
N GLU A 68 -24.42 -12.45 -5.08
CA GLU A 68 -23.59 -11.82 -6.13
C GLU A 68 -22.69 -10.70 -5.60
N ASP A 69 -23.14 -9.97 -4.58
CA ASP A 69 -22.38 -8.92 -3.90
C ASP A 69 -21.10 -9.46 -3.23
N SER A 70 -21.12 -10.67 -2.66
CA SER A 70 -19.95 -11.25 -2.00
C SER A 70 -18.87 -11.68 -3.00
N LEU A 71 -19.27 -12.28 -4.13
CA LEU A 71 -18.34 -12.65 -5.20
C LEU A 71 -17.73 -11.39 -5.84
N ALA A 72 -18.54 -10.35 -6.07
CA ALA A 72 -18.06 -9.08 -6.60
C ALA A 72 -17.02 -8.44 -5.67
N ARG A 73 -17.31 -8.36 -4.37
CA ARG A 73 -16.39 -7.79 -3.38
C ARG A 73 -15.08 -8.58 -3.28
N ILE A 74 -15.14 -9.91 -3.23
CA ILE A 74 -13.95 -10.78 -3.23
C ILE A 74 -13.13 -10.63 -4.52
N THR A 75 -13.81 -10.52 -5.67
CA THR A 75 -13.16 -10.28 -6.96
C THR A 75 -12.43 -8.95 -6.98
N THR A 76 -13.08 -7.87 -6.57
CA THR A 76 -12.46 -6.54 -6.46
C THR A 76 -11.25 -6.56 -5.52
N ASN A 77 -11.40 -7.16 -4.34
CA ASN A 77 -10.29 -7.30 -3.39
C ASN A 77 -9.10 -8.08 -3.98
N TRP A 78 -9.35 -9.17 -4.70
CA TRP A 78 -8.29 -9.93 -5.36
C TRP A 78 -7.60 -9.10 -6.45
N LEU A 79 -8.37 -8.35 -7.25
CA LEU A 79 -7.83 -7.47 -8.30
C LEU A 79 -6.98 -6.35 -7.71
N ASP A 80 -7.47 -5.71 -6.65
CA ASP A 80 -6.73 -4.65 -5.95
C ASP A 80 -5.43 -5.18 -5.35
N LYS A 81 -5.45 -6.40 -4.80
CA LYS A 81 -4.23 -7.06 -4.31
C LYS A 81 -3.25 -7.31 -5.44
N ARG A 82 -3.71 -7.89 -6.55
CA ARG A 82 -2.87 -8.15 -7.72
C ARG A 82 -2.24 -6.85 -8.22
N ARG A 83 -3.04 -5.80 -8.41
CA ARG A 83 -2.58 -4.48 -8.82
C ARG A 83 -1.55 -3.91 -7.86
N LEU A 84 -1.76 -4.02 -6.55
CA LEU A 84 -0.80 -3.55 -5.55
C LEU A 84 0.56 -4.25 -5.67
N VAL A 85 0.60 -5.55 -5.96
CA VAL A 85 1.86 -6.28 -6.23
C VAL A 85 2.51 -5.78 -7.51
N GLU A 86 1.74 -5.64 -8.60
CA GLU A 86 2.24 -5.19 -9.90
C GLU A 86 2.84 -3.78 -9.80
N ASP A 87 2.11 -2.84 -9.19
CA ASP A 87 2.55 -1.45 -8.98
C ASP A 87 3.82 -1.38 -8.11
N GLN A 88 3.87 -2.18 -7.02
CA GLN A 88 5.04 -2.18 -6.15
C GLN A 88 6.26 -2.86 -6.78
N ALA A 89 6.06 -3.93 -7.55
CA ALA A 89 7.12 -4.59 -8.30
C ALA A 89 7.71 -3.65 -9.36
N ALA A 90 6.85 -2.93 -10.08
CA ALA A 90 7.27 -1.91 -11.04
C ALA A 90 8.04 -0.77 -10.37
N ALA A 91 7.55 -0.26 -9.23
CA ALA A 91 8.21 0.81 -8.48
C ALA A 91 9.59 0.44 -7.90
N LEU A 92 9.93 -0.85 -7.89
CA LEU A 92 11.21 -1.38 -7.40
C LEU A 92 12.12 -1.93 -8.51
N ASP A 93 11.74 -1.71 -9.77
CA ASP A 93 12.40 -2.22 -10.98
C ASP A 93 12.52 -3.76 -11.00
N MET A 94 11.49 -4.46 -10.50
CA MET A 94 11.45 -5.93 -10.57
C MET A 94 10.94 -6.38 -11.95
N GLN A 95 11.57 -7.42 -12.49
CA GLN A 95 11.25 -8.05 -13.75
C GLN A 95 10.28 -9.21 -13.54
N GLU A 96 9.31 -9.34 -14.43
CA GLU A 96 8.44 -10.52 -14.51
C GLU A 96 9.09 -11.62 -15.33
N VAL A 97 9.06 -12.84 -14.80
CA VAL A 97 9.63 -14.03 -15.44
C VAL A 97 8.64 -15.19 -15.35
N GLU A 98 8.71 -16.12 -16.29
CA GLU A 98 7.83 -17.31 -16.29
C GLU A 98 8.43 -18.48 -15.51
N HIS A 99 9.75 -18.47 -15.32
CA HIS A 99 10.51 -19.56 -14.72
C HIS A 99 11.75 -19.03 -14.01
N VAL A 100 12.06 -19.65 -12.87
CA VAL A 100 13.28 -19.45 -12.10
C VAL A 100 13.82 -20.81 -11.69
N ALA A 101 15.11 -21.04 -11.93
CA ALA A 101 15.79 -22.25 -11.50
C ALA A 101 15.86 -22.33 -9.96
N ALA A 102 15.77 -23.53 -9.39
CA ALA A 102 15.84 -23.72 -7.94
C ALA A 102 17.10 -23.08 -7.29
N ASP A 103 18.16 -23.00 -8.08
CA ASP A 103 19.49 -22.59 -7.66
C ASP A 103 19.82 -21.12 -7.99
N ASP A 104 18.89 -20.39 -8.64
CA ASP A 104 19.02 -18.99 -9.09
C ASP A 104 19.39 -18.05 -7.93
N PRO A 105 20.49 -17.27 -7.99
CA PRO A 105 20.96 -16.52 -6.83
C PRO A 105 20.03 -15.38 -6.38
N ARG A 106 19.12 -14.92 -7.23
CA ARG A 106 18.35 -13.69 -7.04
C ARG A 106 17.22 -13.86 -6.03
N ALA A 107 16.74 -12.72 -5.54
CA ALA A 107 15.57 -12.66 -4.66
C ALA A 107 14.27 -12.76 -5.48
N LEU A 108 13.23 -13.34 -4.89
CA LEU A 108 11.96 -13.63 -5.56
C LEU A 108 10.78 -13.06 -4.78
N LEU A 109 9.80 -12.55 -5.52
CA LEU A 109 8.49 -12.20 -5.03
C LEU A 109 7.46 -12.95 -5.87
N LEU A 110 6.67 -13.81 -5.23
CA LEU A 110 5.66 -14.64 -5.87
C LEU A 110 4.28 -14.19 -5.41
N LEU A 111 3.35 -14.14 -6.37
CA LEU A 111 1.92 -14.06 -6.10
C LEU A 111 1.30 -15.38 -6.56
N THR A 112 0.48 -16.00 -5.71
CA THR A 112 -0.22 -17.24 -6.07
C THR A 112 -1.64 -16.97 -6.55
N TYR A 113 -2.24 -17.95 -7.23
CA TYR A 113 -3.67 -17.89 -7.61
C TYR A 113 -4.58 -17.69 -6.40
N SER A 114 -4.18 -18.21 -5.23
CA SER A 114 -4.94 -18.02 -3.99
C SER A 114 -4.84 -16.61 -3.41
N GLY A 115 -4.09 -15.71 -4.04
CA GLY A 115 -3.82 -14.36 -3.55
C GLY A 115 -2.88 -14.36 -2.37
N SER A 116 -1.98 -15.35 -2.25
CA SER A 116 -0.97 -15.40 -1.19
C SER A 116 0.33 -14.76 -1.67
N LEU A 117 1.03 -14.05 -0.78
CA LEU A 117 2.31 -13.42 -1.08
C LEU A 117 3.45 -14.29 -0.54
N ILE A 118 4.44 -14.57 -1.38
CA ILE A 118 5.65 -15.30 -0.98
C ILE A 118 6.86 -14.45 -1.33
N ALA A 119 7.65 -14.07 -0.34
CA ALA A 119 8.92 -13.39 -0.54
C ALA A 119 10.07 -14.32 -0.16
N ILE A 120 11.06 -14.43 -1.03
CA ILE A 120 12.20 -15.34 -0.87
C ILE A 120 13.47 -14.53 -1.10
N GLY A 121 14.37 -14.53 -0.11
CA GLY A 121 15.63 -13.82 -0.18
C GLY A 121 16.59 -14.33 -1.25
N ILE A 122 17.69 -13.60 -1.41
CA ILE A 122 18.83 -14.06 -2.23
C ILE A 122 19.37 -15.38 -1.69
N ARG A 123 20.01 -16.16 -2.55
CA ARG A 123 20.65 -17.41 -2.14
C ARG A 123 21.89 -17.11 -1.31
N ARG A 124 21.97 -17.69 -0.11
CA ARG A 124 23.18 -17.69 0.73
C ARG A 124 23.67 -19.11 0.95
N SER A 125 24.88 -19.24 1.49
CA SER A 125 25.42 -20.54 1.93
C SER A 125 24.53 -21.21 2.98
N SER A 126 23.90 -20.41 3.82
CA SER A 126 22.95 -20.85 4.84
C SER A 126 21.53 -21.05 4.30
N GLY A 127 21.28 -21.03 2.99
CA GLY A 127 19.92 -21.05 2.40
C GLY A 127 19.33 -19.66 2.22
N ARG A 128 18.00 -19.54 2.24
CA ARG A 128 17.27 -18.27 2.03
C ARG A 128 16.42 -17.92 3.24
N TRP A 129 16.22 -16.63 3.46
CA TRP A 129 15.07 -16.23 4.27
C TRP A 129 13.80 -16.32 3.42
N PHE A 130 12.69 -16.59 4.08
CA PHE A 130 11.40 -16.86 3.47
C PHE A 130 10.32 -16.19 4.29
N GLU A 131 9.35 -15.58 3.60
CA GLU A 131 8.13 -15.07 4.20
C GLU A 131 6.94 -15.43 3.34
N TYR A 132 6.00 -16.16 3.93
CA TYR A 132 4.71 -16.49 3.37
C TYR A 132 3.65 -15.73 4.14
N ALA A 133 2.90 -14.88 3.46
CA ALA A 133 1.71 -14.25 4.02
C ALA A 133 0.48 -14.93 3.42
N SER A 134 -0.17 -15.78 4.21
CA SER A 134 -1.50 -16.28 3.88
C SER A 134 -2.49 -15.15 4.06
N ILE A 135 -3.33 -14.96 3.06
CA ILE A 135 -4.27 -13.85 3.05
C ILE A 135 -5.66 -14.41 3.19
N ALA A 136 -5.88 -15.08 4.32
CA ALA A 136 -7.22 -15.36 4.80
C ALA A 136 -7.95 -14.02 5.04
N LEU A 137 -9.27 -14.05 4.99
CA LEU A 137 -10.18 -12.90 5.16
C LEU A 137 -10.22 -12.32 6.59
N ARG A 138 -9.12 -12.39 7.34
CA ARG A 138 -9.04 -11.92 8.73
C ARG A 138 -8.75 -10.42 8.80
N ASP A 139 -9.28 -9.81 9.86
CA ASP A 139 -9.49 -8.37 10.00
C ASP A 139 -8.34 -7.58 10.63
N ASP A 140 -7.20 -8.18 11.01
CA ASP A 140 -6.22 -7.43 11.80
C ASP A 140 -4.76 -7.66 11.41
N VAL A 141 -4.29 -8.90 11.26
CA VAL A 141 -2.88 -9.19 10.98
C VAL A 141 -2.71 -10.44 10.12
N PRO A 142 -1.78 -10.45 9.13
CA PRO A 142 -1.64 -11.58 8.23
C PRO A 142 -1.11 -12.81 8.99
N ASP A 143 -1.53 -13.99 8.53
CA ASP A 143 -0.90 -15.25 8.94
C ASP A 143 0.44 -15.33 8.21
N LEU A 144 1.46 -14.79 8.88
CA LEU A 144 2.84 -14.75 8.45
C LEU A 144 3.54 -16.02 8.91
N VAL A 145 4.01 -16.82 7.95
CA VAL A 145 4.95 -17.91 8.19
C VAL A 145 6.31 -17.45 7.71
N GLN A 146 7.29 -17.48 8.60
CA GLN A 146 8.67 -17.13 8.30
C GLN A 146 9.54 -18.37 8.38
N GLY A 147 10.61 -18.37 7.59
CA GLY A 147 11.64 -19.39 7.63
C GLY A 147 12.98 -18.78 7.32
N ASP A 148 14.01 -19.29 7.97
CA ASP A 148 15.40 -19.08 7.58
C ASP A 148 15.96 -20.37 7.05
N SER A 149 17.02 -20.27 6.25
CA SER A 149 17.68 -21.41 5.64
C SER A 149 16.84 -22.24 4.68
N VAL A 150 15.80 -21.63 4.12
CA VAL A 150 14.86 -22.27 3.19
C VAL A 150 15.52 -22.52 1.85
N THR A 151 15.23 -23.68 1.25
CA THR A 151 15.65 -24.04 -0.10
C THR A 151 14.46 -24.13 -1.04
N LEU A 152 14.67 -23.84 -2.32
CA LEU A 152 13.72 -24.23 -3.36
C LEU A 152 13.97 -25.70 -3.68
N SER A 153 12.97 -26.56 -3.45
CA SER A 153 13.10 -28.01 -3.68
C SER A 153 12.99 -28.36 -5.17
N ALA A 154 12.46 -27.45 -5.98
CA ALA A 154 12.32 -27.55 -7.42
C ALA A 154 12.32 -26.14 -8.04
N ASP A 155 12.43 -26.10 -9.37
CA ASP A 155 12.24 -24.88 -10.15
C ASP A 155 10.87 -24.24 -9.86
N VAL A 156 10.84 -22.91 -9.86
CA VAL A 156 9.59 -22.15 -9.71
C VAL A 156 9.10 -21.77 -11.10
N ARG A 157 7.84 -22.11 -11.41
CA ARG A 157 7.19 -21.82 -12.70
C ARG A 157 5.81 -21.23 -12.47
N VAL A 158 5.42 -20.30 -13.33
CA VAL A 158 4.02 -19.87 -13.41
C VAL A 158 3.13 -21.08 -13.70
N ASP A 159 1.92 -21.08 -13.17
CA ASP A 159 0.93 -22.16 -13.26
C ASP A 159 1.33 -23.47 -12.59
N GLN A 160 2.38 -23.46 -11.76
CA GLN A 160 2.81 -24.62 -10.99
C GLN A 160 2.97 -24.24 -9.51
N PRO A 161 2.77 -25.19 -8.58
CA PRO A 161 3.02 -24.97 -7.16
C PRO A 161 4.52 -24.81 -6.91
N ALA A 162 4.91 -23.78 -6.16
CA ALA A 162 6.27 -23.67 -5.66
C ALA A 162 6.48 -24.68 -4.51
N GLN A 163 7.67 -25.27 -4.47
CA GLN A 163 8.04 -26.29 -3.47
C GLN A 163 9.24 -25.82 -2.67
N PHE A 164 9.12 -25.95 -1.35
CA PHE A 164 10.12 -25.42 -0.41
C PHE A 164 10.61 -26.53 0.51
N GLY A 165 11.90 -26.48 0.81
CA GLY A 165 12.57 -27.33 1.79
C GLY A 165 12.87 -26.54 3.06
N ASP A 166 12.95 -27.24 4.19
CA ASP A 166 13.38 -26.69 5.47
C ASP A 166 12.51 -25.52 6.00
N CYS A 167 11.21 -25.52 5.66
CA CYS A 167 10.23 -24.59 6.23
C CYS A 167 8.85 -25.22 6.46
N ALA A 168 8.05 -24.57 7.31
CA ALA A 168 6.72 -25.05 7.68
C ALA A 168 5.73 -25.11 6.50
N VAL A 169 5.90 -24.25 5.49
CA VAL A 169 5.14 -24.31 4.24
C VAL A 169 5.97 -25.07 3.21
N THR A 170 5.68 -26.35 2.99
CA THR A 170 6.45 -27.18 2.03
C THR A 170 6.00 -26.99 0.58
N ARG A 171 4.78 -26.50 0.37
CA ARG A 171 4.18 -26.31 -0.94
C ARG A 171 3.19 -25.15 -0.93
N SER A 172 3.24 -24.30 -1.95
CA SER A 172 2.22 -23.27 -2.19
C SER A 172 1.09 -23.76 -3.09
N SER A 173 0.02 -22.96 -3.17
CA SER A 173 -0.85 -22.98 -4.34
C SER A 173 -0.07 -22.54 -5.59
N ASP A 174 -0.64 -22.79 -6.76
CA ASP A 174 0.05 -22.49 -8.01
C ASP A 174 0.38 -21.00 -8.14
N VAL A 175 1.56 -20.75 -8.70
CA VAL A 175 2.10 -19.41 -8.84
C VAL A 175 1.40 -18.71 -10.00
N LEU A 176 0.84 -17.54 -9.73
CA LEU A 176 0.24 -16.65 -10.72
C LEU A 176 1.31 -15.80 -11.41
N SER A 177 2.25 -15.25 -10.64
CA SER A 177 3.36 -14.46 -11.18
C SER A 177 4.63 -14.58 -10.36
N ILE A 178 5.76 -14.49 -11.05
CA ILE A 178 7.10 -14.50 -10.46
C ILE A 178 7.76 -13.16 -10.80
N ARG A 179 8.23 -12.47 -9.77
CA ARG A 179 9.01 -11.23 -9.91
C ARG A 179 10.41 -11.43 -9.32
N THR A 180 11.43 -10.96 -10.03
CA THR A 180 12.83 -10.99 -9.58
C THR A 180 13.55 -9.71 -10.01
N PHE A 181 14.84 -9.57 -9.70
CA PHE A 181 15.64 -8.41 -10.10
C PHE A 181 16.48 -8.73 -11.33
N ALA A 182 16.92 -7.69 -12.06
CA ALA A 182 17.91 -7.86 -13.10
C ALA A 182 19.24 -8.38 -12.51
N ASP A 183 20.01 -9.12 -13.31
CA ASP A 183 21.24 -9.80 -12.88
C ASP A 183 22.35 -8.83 -12.44
N ASP A 184 22.26 -7.56 -12.87
CA ASP A 184 23.19 -6.48 -12.54
C ASP A 184 22.86 -5.76 -11.23
N VAL A 185 21.71 -6.05 -10.61
CA VAL A 185 21.34 -5.47 -9.31
C VAL A 185 22.11 -6.17 -8.20
N ASP A 186 22.86 -5.38 -7.42
CA ASP A 186 23.63 -5.87 -6.27
C ASP A 186 22.76 -6.72 -5.31
N PRO A 187 23.24 -7.89 -4.86
CA PRO A 187 22.44 -8.78 -3.99
C PRO A 187 21.96 -8.14 -2.68
N GLN A 188 22.73 -7.24 -2.07
CA GLN A 188 22.28 -6.55 -0.85
C GLN A 188 21.19 -5.53 -1.15
N GLU A 189 21.26 -4.90 -2.32
CA GLU A 189 20.19 -4.02 -2.79
C GLU A 189 18.91 -4.80 -3.12
N GLN A 190 19.01 -5.99 -3.72
CA GLN A 190 17.86 -6.89 -3.92
C GLN A 190 17.18 -7.24 -2.58
N GLU A 191 17.97 -7.63 -1.57
CA GLU A 191 17.47 -7.88 -0.20
C GLU A 191 16.74 -6.67 0.37
N ARG A 192 17.34 -5.48 0.25
CA ARG A 192 16.79 -4.25 0.79
C ARG A 192 15.46 -3.91 0.13
N ARG A 193 15.39 -3.98 -1.21
CA ARG A 193 14.18 -3.69 -2.00
C ARG A 193 13.09 -4.72 -1.72
N LEU A 194 13.42 -6.01 -1.72
CA LEU A 194 12.46 -7.08 -1.45
C LEU A 194 11.84 -6.93 -0.05
N ARG A 195 12.64 -6.71 1.00
CA ARG A 195 12.08 -6.52 2.36
C ARG A 195 11.14 -5.33 2.43
N GLU A 196 11.47 -4.23 1.78
CA GLU A 196 10.60 -3.06 1.68
C GLU A 196 9.28 -3.39 0.96
N ALA A 197 9.36 -4.12 -0.16
CA ALA A 197 8.19 -4.63 -0.87
C ALA A 197 7.31 -5.49 0.03
N THR A 198 7.90 -6.47 0.72
CA THR A 198 7.16 -7.40 1.57
C THR A 198 6.42 -6.67 2.69
N ILE A 199 7.06 -5.71 3.37
CA ILE A 199 6.41 -4.92 4.44
C ILE A 199 5.26 -4.09 3.87
N PHE A 200 5.45 -3.44 2.73
CA PHE A 200 4.41 -2.63 2.10
C PHE A 200 3.21 -3.48 1.67
N LEU A 201 3.48 -4.58 0.97
CA LEU A 201 2.45 -5.46 0.40
C LEU A 201 1.67 -6.20 1.49
N THR A 202 2.35 -6.74 2.50
CA THR A 202 1.67 -7.43 3.62
C THR A 202 0.71 -6.50 4.35
N ASN A 203 1.10 -5.25 4.62
CA ASN A 203 0.22 -4.25 5.23
C ASN A 203 -0.91 -3.80 4.29
N GLY A 204 -0.62 -3.56 3.01
CA GLY A 204 -1.64 -3.19 2.03
C GLY A 204 -2.70 -4.28 1.85
N PHE A 205 -2.30 -5.55 1.90
CA PHE A 205 -3.21 -6.69 1.82
C PHE A 205 -4.13 -6.83 3.03
N VAL A 206 -3.63 -6.56 4.24
CA VAL A 206 -4.47 -6.48 5.45
C VAL A 206 -5.51 -5.37 5.29
N LYS A 207 -5.08 -4.19 4.83
CA LYS A 207 -5.99 -3.07 4.57
C LYS A 207 -7.08 -3.45 3.57
N LEU A 208 -6.72 -4.09 2.46
CA LEU A 208 -7.69 -4.53 1.45
C LEU A 208 -8.65 -5.59 2.01
N ASN A 209 -8.20 -6.52 2.84
CA ASN A 209 -9.08 -7.52 3.43
C ASN A 209 -10.12 -6.92 4.38
N GLN A 210 -9.74 -5.92 5.17
CA GLN A 210 -10.66 -5.27 6.10
C GLN A 210 -11.83 -4.57 5.40
N THR A 211 -11.69 -4.15 4.13
CA THR A 211 -12.80 -3.58 3.36
C THR A 211 -13.86 -4.64 2.98
N LEU A 212 -13.50 -5.93 3.01
CA LEU A 212 -14.45 -7.03 2.82
C LEU A 212 -15.34 -7.28 4.04
N THR A 213 -14.91 -6.91 5.24
CA THR A 213 -15.69 -7.10 6.46
C THR A 213 -16.30 -5.81 6.98
N MET A 214 -15.73 -4.64 6.64
CA MET A 214 -16.21 -3.32 7.06
C MET A 214 -16.11 -2.28 5.93
N PRO A 215 -17.11 -2.20 5.02
CA PRO A 215 -17.06 -1.34 3.84
C PRO A 215 -17.15 0.18 4.11
N ASP A 216 -17.73 0.62 5.25
CA ASP A 216 -18.01 2.04 5.53
C ASP A 216 -17.10 2.68 6.62
N GLY A 217 -16.08 1.96 7.09
CA GLY A 217 -15.23 2.42 8.18
C GLY A 217 -14.13 3.37 7.71
N ASN A 218 -14.06 4.57 8.28
CA ASN A 218 -12.87 5.42 8.27
C ASN A 218 -11.79 4.76 9.17
N ILE A 219 -11.23 3.64 8.70
CA ILE A 219 -10.35 2.78 9.50
C ILE A 219 -8.95 3.39 9.51
N GLU A 220 -8.47 3.80 10.69
CA GLU A 220 -7.05 4.10 10.88
C GLU A 220 -6.24 2.79 10.83
N HIS A 221 -5.62 2.49 9.68
CA HIS A 221 -4.90 1.24 9.47
C HIS A 221 -3.51 1.20 10.13
N PHE A 222 -2.87 2.37 10.27
CA PHE A 222 -1.54 2.51 10.87
C PHE A 222 -1.65 3.11 12.28
N THR A 223 -2.19 2.33 13.22
CA THR A 223 -2.23 2.68 14.64
C THR A 223 -1.05 2.09 15.39
N LEU A 224 -0.73 2.63 16.57
CA LEU A 224 0.29 2.04 17.45
C LEU A 224 0.00 0.56 17.76
N ARG A 225 -1.29 0.20 17.91
CA ARG A 225 -1.69 -1.19 18.15
C ARG A 225 -1.34 -2.12 16.99
N SER A 226 -1.70 -1.76 15.75
CA SER A 226 -1.41 -2.60 14.58
C SER A 226 0.10 -2.68 14.33
N MET A 227 0.83 -1.58 14.52
CA MET A 227 2.30 -1.56 14.43
C MET A 227 2.96 -2.49 15.46
N VAL A 228 2.53 -2.46 16.73
CA VAL A 228 3.04 -3.34 17.78
C VAL A 228 2.81 -4.81 17.43
N GLN A 229 1.61 -5.17 16.99
CA GLN A 229 1.27 -6.56 16.64
C GLN A 229 2.10 -7.04 15.45
N TYR A 230 2.28 -6.19 14.42
CA TYR A 230 3.12 -6.50 13.27
C TYR A 230 4.58 -6.71 13.68
N ILE A 231 5.17 -5.77 14.43
CA ILE A 231 6.57 -5.83 14.87
C ILE A 231 6.80 -7.06 15.77
N ALA A 232 5.85 -7.35 16.67
CA ALA A 232 5.90 -8.52 17.53
C ALA A 232 5.98 -9.82 16.73
N ARG A 233 5.05 -10.02 15.80
CA ARG A 233 5.05 -11.22 14.94
C ARG A 233 6.31 -11.29 14.08
N LYS A 234 6.64 -10.22 13.37
CA LYS A 234 7.77 -10.15 12.43
C LYS A 234 9.13 -10.45 13.06
N ASN A 235 9.30 -10.10 14.33
CA ASN A 235 10.55 -10.29 15.07
C ASN A 235 10.48 -11.44 16.08
N SER A 236 9.39 -12.22 16.08
CA SER A 236 9.16 -13.30 17.06
C SER A 236 9.31 -12.85 18.52
N VAL A 237 8.86 -11.64 18.84
CA VAL A 237 8.88 -11.07 20.19
C VAL A 237 7.45 -10.92 20.73
N THR A 238 7.32 -10.75 22.05
CA THR A 238 6.01 -10.47 22.66
C THR A 238 5.51 -9.06 22.28
N GLN A 239 4.19 -8.86 22.24
CA GLN A 239 3.63 -7.52 22.00
C GLN A 239 4.05 -6.49 23.06
N THR A 240 4.26 -6.93 24.31
CA THR A 240 4.78 -6.09 25.38
C THR A 240 6.19 -5.59 25.06
N GLN A 241 7.09 -6.50 24.65
CA GLN A 241 8.46 -6.13 24.25
C GLN A 241 8.46 -5.23 23.01
N ALA A 242 7.65 -5.54 21.99
CA ALA A 242 7.54 -4.72 20.79
C ALA A 242 7.06 -3.29 21.11
N ARG A 243 6.05 -3.15 21.99
CA ARG A 243 5.58 -1.84 22.46
C ARG A 243 6.69 -1.09 23.19
N GLN A 244 7.39 -1.74 24.12
CA GLN A 244 8.49 -1.12 24.84
C GLN A 244 9.56 -0.57 23.89
N LEU A 245 9.98 -1.36 22.89
CA LEU A 245 10.98 -0.92 21.91
C LEU A 245 10.54 0.29 21.09
N ILE A 246 9.25 0.34 20.71
CA ILE A 246 8.68 1.49 19.99
C ILE A 246 8.66 2.72 20.91
N ASP A 247 8.21 2.57 22.14
CA ASP A 247 8.12 3.67 23.11
C ASP A 247 9.52 4.21 23.45
N ASP A 248 10.52 3.34 23.64
CA ASP A 248 11.91 3.73 23.89
C ASP A 248 12.50 4.51 22.70
N TYR A 249 12.23 4.06 21.47
CA TYR A 249 12.65 4.75 20.26
C TYR A 249 12.00 6.14 20.14
N LEU A 250 10.69 6.25 20.40
CA LEU A 250 9.97 7.52 20.36
C LEU A 250 10.47 8.50 21.42
N GLN A 251 10.71 8.02 22.65
CA GLN A 251 11.28 8.84 23.73
C GLN A 251 12.69 9.34 23.39
N MET A 252 13.52 8.51 22.77
CA MET A 252 14.88 8.91 22.36
C MET A 252 14.84 10.01 21.29
N VAL A 253 13.94 9.86 20.30
CA VAL A 253 13.72 10.87 19.25
C VAL A 253 13.20 12.19 19.85
N GLU A 254 12.24 12.10 20.77
CA GLU A 254 11.70 13.26 21.49
C GLU A 254 12.78 13.99 22.28
N ALA A 255 13.57 13.26 23.07
CA ALA A 255 14.66 13.81 23.85
C ALA A 255 15.67 14.55 22.97
N GLY A 256 16.10 13.94 21.86
CA GLY A 256 16.99 14.58 20.90
C GLY A 256 16.41 15.86 20.30
N ALA A 257 15.11 15.84 19.94
CA ALA A 257 14.44 17.03 19.43
C ALA A 257 14.36 18.14 20.48
N LEU A 258 14.04 17.83 21.74
CA LEU A 258 13.95 18.78 22.86
C LEU A 258 15.31 19.38 23.27
N LEU A 259 16.40 18.63 23.08
CA LEU A 259 17.77 19.13 23.26
C LEU A 259 18.21 20.08 22.14
N GLY A 260 17.38 20.32 21.13
CA GLY A 260 17.68 21.19 20.00
C GLY A 260 18.44 20.50 18.87
N GLU A 261 18.63 19.19 18.98
CA GLU A 261 19.22 18.39 17.91
C GLU A 261 18.21 18.13 16.80
N ARG A 262 18.73 17.75 15.63
CA ARG A 262 17.91 17.27 14.52
C ARG A 262 17.81 15.75 14.59
N ALA A 263 16.95 15.26 15.49
CA ALA A 263 16.73 13.84 15.73
C ALA A 263 16.37 13.11 14.42
N PRO A 264 17.16 12.10 14.00
CA PRO A 264 16.92 11.37 12.76
C PRO A 264 15.75 10.39 12.92
N LEU A 265 14.85 10.37 11.93
CA LEU A 265 13.74 9.41 11.81
C LEU A 265 14.03 8.39 10.70
N GLY A 266 15.30 8.02 10.53
CA GLY A 266 15.76 7.18 9.44
C GLY A 266 15.38 7.72 8.05
N ARG A 267 14.68 6.90 7.25
CA ARG A 267 14.27 7.26 5.88
C ARG A 267 13.13 8.28 5.82
N ILE A 268 12.44 8.57 6.92
CA ILE A 268 11.32 9.52 6.91
C ILE A 268 11.84 10.96 6.85
N GLY A 269 12.85 11.29 7.66
CA GLY A 269 13.32 12.66 7.78
C GLY A 269 13.99 12.95 9.11
N ARG A 270 13.80 14.17 9.61
CA ARG A 270 14.32 14.62 10.91
C ARG A 270 13.28 15.41 11.69
N LEU A 271 13.17 15.15 12.98
CA LEU A 271 12.37 15.90 13.95
C LEU A 271 13.28 16.88 14.71
N TYR A 272 12.80 18.10 14.93
CA TYR A 272 13.51 19.15 15.67
C TYR A 272 12.50 20.21 16.14
N TYR A 273 12.87 21.14 17.02
CA TYR A 273 12.06 22.34 17.24
C TYR A 273 12.62 23.54 16.48
N GLY A 274 11.73 24.47 16.10
CA GLY A 274 12.09 25.81 15.64
C GLY A 274 11.44 26.86 16.54
N ILE A 275 11.93 28.10 16.49
CA ILE A 275 11.33 29.20 17.25
C ILE A 275 10.23 29.84 16.40
N ARG A 276 9.01 29.86 16.93
CA ARG A 276 7.94 30.70 16.41
C ARG A 276 8.13 32.12 16.98
N PRO A 277 8.21 33.17 16.14
CA PRO A 277 8.42 34.53 16.62
C PRO A 277 7.21 35.01 17.44
N PRO A 278 7.40 36.00 18.34
CA PRO A 278 6.31 36.55 19.13
C PRO A 278 5.26 37.21 18.24
N GLN A 279 4.00 37.08 18.61
CA GLN A 279 2.86 37.67 17.91
C GLN A 279 2.18 38.69 18.81
N LYS A 280 1.91 39.89 18.28
CA LYS A 280 1.11 40.91 18.96
C LYS A 280 -0.35 40.48 19.05
N ALA A 281 -1.06 41.03 20.05
CA ALA A 281 -2.51 40.90 20.16
C ALA A 281 -3.17 41.47 18.90
N ARG A 282 -4.20 40.80 18.42
CA ARG A 282 -4.93 41.19 17.20
C ARG A 282 -6.39 40.75 17.28
N VAL A 283 -7.27 41.49 16.62
CA VAL A 283 -8.68 41.10 16.47
C VAL A 283 -8.76 40.12 15.30
N GLY A 284 -9.31 38.93 15.57
CA GLY A 284 -9.67 37.93 14.57
C GLY A 284 -11.18 37.76 14.50
N ARG A 285 -11.63 36.87 13.62
CA ARG A 285 -13.03 36.45 13.56
C ARG A 285 -13.13 34.96 13.83
N ASN A 286 -14.15 34.56 14.57
CA ASN A 286 -14.48 33.14 14.70
C ASN A 286 -14.93 32.60 13.33
N PRO A 287 -14.27 31.59 12.75
CA PRO A 287 -14.65 31.03 11.46
C PRO A 287 -16.08 30.48 11.41
N ALA A 288 -16.63 30.03 12.54
CA ALA A 288 -17.96 29.43 12.60
C ALA A 288 -19.09 30.46 12.82
N THR A 289 -18.86 31.51 13.61
CA THR A 289 -19.91 32.46 14.02
C THR A 289 -19.75 33.87 13.43
N GLY A 290 -18.56 34.20 12.92
CA GLY A 290 -18.26 35.53 12.37
C GLY A 290 -17.96 36.61 13.42
N ASP A 291 -18.16 36.31 14.70
CA ASP A 291 -17.95 37.25 15.80
C ASP A 291 -16.48 37.67 15.90
N GLU A 292 -16.26 38.94 16.26
CA GLU A 292 -14.93 39.46 16.52
C GLU A 292 -14.39 38.90 17.85
N ILE A 293 -13.26 38.21 17.76
CA ILE A 293 -12.56 37.64 18.91
C ILE A 293 -11.20 38.31 19.04
N THR A 294 -10.84 38.72 20.26
CA THR A 294 -9.50 39.23 20.53
C THR A 294 -8.55 38.05 20.74
N ILE A 295 -7.57 37.89 19.86
CA ILE A 295 -6.52 36.88 19.99
C ILE A 295 -5.37 37.50 20.81
N PRO A 296 -5.04 36.95 21.98
CA PRO A 296 -4.02 37.52 22.85
C PRO A 296 -2.63 37.45 22.22
N ALA A 297 -1.73 38.34 22.68
CA ALA A 297 -0.33 38.28 22.30
C ALA A 297 0.29 36.93 22.72
N LYS A 298 1.13 36.37 21.86
CA LYS A 298 1.86 35.12 22.13
C LYS A 298 3.35 35.43 22.15
N ALA A 299 4.04 35.01 23.21
CA ALA A 299 5.49 35.12 23.30
C ALA A 299 6.18 34.24 22.24
N ALA A 300 7.49 34.41 22.08
CA ALA A 300 8.29 33.47 21.31
C ALA A 300 8.18 32.07 21.94
N THR A 301 7.98 31.03 21.13
CA THR A 301 7.80 29.66 21.66
C THR A 301 8.45 28.65 20.73
N ALA A 302 9.09 27.64 21.30
CA ALA A 302 9.59 26.49 20.55
C ALA A 302 8.40 25.68 20.00
N VAL A 303 8.46 25.29 18.73
CA VAL A 303 7.43 24.48 18.07
C VAL A 303 8.07 23.31 17.35
N PRO A 304 7.48 22.11 17.41
CA PRO A 304 8.00 20.96 16.70
C PRO A 304 7.94 21.19 15.18
N ARG A 305 8.96 20.71 14.48
CA ARG A 305 9.15 20.77 13.04
C ARG A 305 9.66 19.42 12.56
N ILE A 306 9.11 18.96 11.44
CA ILE A 306 9.63 17.80 10.72
C ILE A 306 10.14 18.25 9.36
N LYS A 307 11.29 17.71 8.95
CA LYS A 307 11.81 17.86 7.59
C LYS A 307 11.89 16.49 6.94
N PHE A 308 11.05 16.23 5.95
CA PHE A 308 11.04 14.97 5.21
C PHE A 308 12.30 14.80 4.34
N SER A 309 12.77 13.55 4.26
CA SER A 309 13.91 13.15 3.44
C SER A 309 13.61 13.29 1.94
N SER A 310 14.65 13.33 1.10
CA SER A 310 14.48 13.23 -0.37
C SER A 310 13.89 11.88 -0.77
N TYR A 311 14.32 10.81 -0.11
CA TYR A 311 13.83 9.44 -0.31
C TYR A 311 12.31 9.35 -0.20
N LEU A 312 11.74 9.82 0.92
CA LEU A 312 10.30 9.76 1.13
C LEU A 312 9.55 10.62 0.11
N LYS A 313 10.05 11.82 -0.19
CA LYS A 313 9.44 12.71 -1.19
C LYS A 313 9.37 12.08 -2.57
N GLN A 314 10.44 11.42 -3.02
CA GLN A 314 10.47 10.72 -4.29
C GLN A 314 9.48 9.55 -4.32
N ARG A 315 9.44 8.76 -3.23
CA ARG A 315 8.50 7.64 -3.09
C ARG A 315 7.04 8.10 -3.10
N THR A 316 6.71 9.19 -2.40
CA THR A 316 5.37 9.75 -2.40
C THR A 316 4.98 10.32 -3.77
N ALA A 317 5.93 10.92 -4.50
CA ALA A 317 5.67 11.44 -5.84
C ALA A 317 5.37 10.35 -6.88
N ALA A 318 5.79 9.11 -6.63
CA ALA A 318 5.51 7.95 -7.49
C ALA A 318 4.15 7.28 -7.19
N VAL A 319 3.45 7.69 -6.13
CA VAL A 319 2.12 7.14 -5.80
C VAL A 319 1.10 7.73 -6.79
N PRO A 320 0.29 6.90 -7.47
CA PRO A 320 -0.78 7.37 -8.32
C PRO A 320 -1.76 8.25 -7.51
N VAL A 321 -2.05 9.45 -8.00
CA VAL A 321 -3.08 10.31 -7.41
C VAL A 321 -4.40 9.97 -8.08
N ASP A 322 -5.35 9.45 -7.31
CA ASP A 322 -6.72 9.30 -7.77
C ASP A 322 -7.45 10.64 -7.57
N ASP A 323 -7.97 11.22 -8.65
CA ASP A 323 -8.65 12.53 -8.65
C ASP A 323 -9.87 12.57 -7.70
N GLN A 324 -10.34 11.41 -7.24
CA GLN A 324 -11.48 11.27 -6.33
C GLN A 324 -11.11 11.17 -4.84
N GLN A 325 -9.84 10.98 -4.49
CA GLN A 325 -9.39 10.96 -3.09
C GLN A 325 -8.85 12.33 -2.68
N GLN A 326 -9.75 13.30 -2.42
CA GLN A 326 -9.39 14.46 -1.62
C GLN A 326 -9.41 14.06 -0.14
N LEU A 327 -8.21 14.00 0.46
CA LEU A 327 -7.98 13.80 1.89
C LEU A 327 -8.60 14.91 2.76
#